data_AF-A0A925VFS2-F1
#
_entry.id   AF-A0A925VFS2-F1
#
_cell.length_a   1.000
_cell.length_b   1.000
_cell.length_c   1.000
_cell.angle_alpha   90.00
_cell.angle_beta   90.00
_cell.angle_gamma   90.00
#
_symmetry.space_group_name_H-M   'P 1'
#
loop_
_entity.id
_entity.type
_entity.pdbx_description
1 polymer ?
#
loop_
_entity_poly.entity_id
_entity_poly.type
_entity_poly.pdbx_seq_one_letter_code
_entity_poly.pdbx_strand_id
1 'polypeptide(L)' 'MSSEDLITILKEGVENGKIAPHLAAYIASEVLETDPRDTDFDDRPRLDDEKAD' A
#
# COMPACT_ATOMS: atom_id res chain seq x y z
N MET A 1 16.19 3.70 -11.26
CA MET A 1 15.47 3.48 -10.01
C MET A 1 14.52 2.33 -10.25
N SER A 2 14.63 1.26 -9.47
CA SER A 2 13.79 0.07 -9.59
C SER A 2 12.44 0.29 -8.89
N SER A 3 11.47 -0.59 -9.13
CA SER A 3 10.22 -0.61 -8.37
C SER A 3 10.51 -0.87 -6.87
N GLU A 4 11.49 -1.69 -6.55
CA GLU A 4 11.90 -1.98 -5.16
C GLU A 4 12.46 -0.74 -4.44
N ASP A 5 13.24 0.09 -5.14
CA ASP A 5 13.75 1.36 -4.61
C ASP A 5 12.58 2.29 -4.24
N LEU A 6 11.55 2.35 -5.09
CA LEU A 6 10.36 3.17 -4.85
C LEU A 6 9.56 2.67 -3.65
N ILE A 7 9.33 1.35 -3.56
CA ILE A 7 8.61 0.76 -2.43
C ILE A 7 9.36 1.04 -1.11
N THR A 8 10.69 1.01 -1.12
CA THR A 8 11.50 1.37 0.04
C THR A 8 11.29 2.84 0.44
N ILE A 9 11.31 3.77 -0.53
CA ILE A 9 11.05 5.20 -0.27
C ILE A 9 9.63 5.42 0.28
N LEU A 10 8.64 4.71 -0.25
CA LEU A 10 7.27 4.77 0.25
C LEU A 10 7.17 4.27 1.69
N LYS A 11 7.86 3.17 2.04
CA LYS A 11 7.91 2.63 3.42
C LYS A 11 8.49 3.65 4.38
N GLU A 12 9.67 4.18 4.08
CA GLU A 12 10.28 5.23 4.90
C GLU A 12 9.39 6.48 5.03
N GLY A 13 8.73 6.88 3.95
CA GLY A 13 7.82 8.02 3.92
C GLY A 13 6.57 7.83 4.78
N VAL A 14 6.03 6.60 4.85
CA VAL A 14 4.91 6.27 5.74
C VAL A 14 5.39 6.21 7.19
N GLU A 15 6.50 5.52 7.46
CA GLU A 15 7.07 5.38 8.81
C GLU A 15 7.43 6.72 9.46
N ASN A 16 7.93 7.68 8.67
CA ASN A 16 8.24 9.02 9.17
C ASN A 16 7.07 10.02 9.08
N GLY A 17 5.88 9.57 8.66
CA GLY A 17 4.66 10.37 8.59
C GLY A 17 4.64 11.43 7.48
N LYS A 18 5.55 11.38 6.50
CA LYS A 18 5.55 12.29 5.34
C LYS A 18 4.57 11.87 4.25
N ILE A 19 4.20 10.60 4.20
CA ILE A 19 3.26 10.02 3.23
C ILE A 19 2.13 9.34 4.00
N ALA A 20 0.89 9.65 3.64
CA ALA A 20 -0.25 8.96 4.23
C ALA A 20 -0.33 7.51 3.71
N PRO A 21 -0.66 6.51 4.56
CA PRO A 21 -0.71 5.10 4.17
C PRO A 21 -1.54 4.83 2.90
N HIS A 22 -2.75 5.40 2.82
CA HIS A 22 -3.61 5.29 1.64
C HIS A 22 -3.00 5.85 0.34
N LEU A 23 -2.18 6.90 0.44
CA LEU A 23 -1.50 7.47 -0.71
C LEU A 23 -0.32 6.58 -1.14
N ALA A 24 0.42 6.03 -0.19
CA ALA A 24 1.48 5.06 -0.48
C ALA A 24 0.90 3.78 -1.12
N ALA A 25 -0.26 3.31 -0.64
CA ALA A 25 -0.97 2.17 -1.21
C ALA A 25 -1.36 2.39 -2.67
N TYR A 26 -1.90 3.56 -3.00
CA TYR A 26 -2.24 3.93 -4.37
C TYR A 26 -1.01 4.01 -5.27
N ILE A 27 0.09 4.60 -4.81
CA ILE A 27 1.30 4.70 -5.64
C ILE A 27 1.92 3.31 -5.85
N ALA A 28 1.97 2.48 -4.80
CA ALA A 28 2.50 1.13 -4.88
C ALA A 28 1.67 0.23 -5.81
N SER A 29 0.35 0.38 -5.82
CA SER A 29 -0.55 -0.42 -6.67
C SER A 29 -0.30 -0.18 -8.16
N GLU A 30 -0.09 1.07 -8.56
CA GLU A 30 0.20 1.43 -9.95
C GLU A 30 1.56 0.87 -10.41
N VAL A 31 2.53 0.78 -9.51
CA VAL A 31 3.89 0.31 -9.84
C VAL A 31 4.02 -1.21 -9.82
N LEU A 32 3.22 -1.87 -8.98
CA LEU A 32 3.17 -3.33 -8.86
C LEU A 32 2.06 -3.96 -9.73
N GLU A 33 1.27 -3.14 -10.42
CA GLU A 33 0.10 -3.57 -11.21
C GLU A 33 -0.88 -4.45 -10.40
N THR A 34 -1.14 -4.05 -9.16
CA THR A 34 -2.00 -4.78 -8.19
C THR A 34 -3.10 -3.87 -7.62
N ASP A 35 -3.99 -4.39 -6.78
CA ASP A 35 -4.99 -3.56 -6.08
C ASP A 35 -4.32 -2.81 -4.92
N PRO A 36 -4.63 -1.52 -4.67
CA PRO A 36 -4.15 -0.80 -3.48
C PRO A 36 -4.31 -1.55 -2.16
N ARG A 37 -5.38 -2.34 -2.00
CA ARG A 37 -5.68 -3.14 -0.79
C ARG A 37 -4.75 -4.34 -0.60
N ASP A 38 -4.09 -4.75 -1.69
CA ASP A 38 -3.13 -5.85 -1.71
C ASP A 38 -1.70 -5.37 -1.43
N THR A 39 -1.49 -4.05 -1.29
CA THR A 39 -0.20 -3.47 -0.93
C THR A 39 0.06 -3.50 0.58
N ASP A 40 1.35 -3.48 0.96
CA ASP A 40 1.81 -3.40 2.36
C ASP A 40 1.46 -2.07 3.06
N PHE A 41 0.90 -1.10 2.33
CA PHE A 41 0.68 0.27 2.81
C PHE A 41 -0.77 0.55 3.21
N ASP A 42 -1.72 -0.29 2.81
CA ASP A 42 -3.11 -0.09 3.18
C ASP A 42 -3.32 -0.45 4.66
N ASP A 43 -3.64 0.57 5.46
CA ASP A 43 -3.88 0.44 6.90
C ASP A 43 -5.36 0.19 7.23
N ARG A 44 -6.23 0.13 6.21
CA ARG A 44 -7.65 -0.14 6.41
C ARG A 44 -7.85 -1.61 6.80
N PRO A 45 -8.74 -1.90 7.77
CA PRO A 45 -9.09 -3.27 8.08
C PRO A 45 -9.65 -3.94 6.82
N ARG A 46 -9.06 -5.07 6.43
CA ARG A 46 -9.64 -5.96 5.43
C ARG A 46 -10.94 -6.47 6.04
N LEU A 47 -12.06 -6.04 5.46
CA LEU A 47 -13.31 -6.76 5.66
C LEU A 47 -13.11 -8.06 4.89
N ASP A 48 -12.58 -9.08 5.56
CA ASP A 48 -12.63 -10.42 5.00
C ASP A 48 -14.10 -10.68 4.69
N ASP A 49 -14.40 -11.10 3.46
CA ASP A 49 -15.72 -11.57 3.06
C ASP A 49 -16.02 -12.87 3.84
N GLU A 50 -16.21 -12.77 5.16
CA GLU A 50 -16.71 -13.83 6.01
C GLU A 50 -18.19 -14.04 5.67
N LYS A 51 -18.39 -14.97 4.73
CA LYS A 51 -19.58 -15.82 4.55
C LYS A 51 -20.92 -15.10 4.48
N ALA A 52 -21.37 -14.83 3.26
CA ALA A 52 -22.79 -14.94 2.96
C ALA A 52 -23.19 -16.42 3.10
N ASP A 53 -23.89 -16.73 4.20
CA ASP A 53 -24.68 -17.96 4.40
C ASP A 53 -25.82 -18.04 3.37
#